data_AF-A0A519L7D5-F1
#
_entry.id   AF-A0A519L7D5-F1
#
_cell.length_a   1.000
_cell.length_b   1.000
_cell.length_c   1.000
_cell.angle_alpha   90.00
_cell.angle_beta   90.00
_cell.angle_gamma   90.00
#
_symmetry.space_group_name_H-M   'P 1'
#
loop_
_entity.id
_entity.type
_entity.pdbx_description
1 polymer ?
#
loop_
_entity_poly.entity_id
_entity_poly.type
_entity_poly.pdbx_seq_one_letter_code
_entity_poly.pdbx_strand_id
1 'polypeptide(L)'
;MTTVRSLVFVAWLYLSMALFAVGLSPALLLPYRPAMWVIRGWAKFVLFGLRWIAGVKVEFRGLEHRPDGATLMAGKHQSMLDVIAPFAVLPDNCFIMKKELMPLPFFGWFAWKTKMIAVDRSAHAKALKDMVKQARARNAEGRQILIFPEGTRAEVGAAPDYKPGIAALYRDLDVPCTPIAT
;
A
#
# COMPACT_ATOMS: atom_id res chain seq x y z
N MET A 1 -27.70 -5.26 -13.37
CA MET A 1 -26.98 -3.97 -13.59
C MET A 1 -25.70 -3.86 -12.78
N THR A 2 -25.67 -4.31 -11.51
CA THR A 2 -24.46 -4.29 -10.66
C THR A 2 -23.29 -5.08 -11.24
N THR A 3 -23.51 -6.29 -11.75
CA THR A 3 -22.45 -7.12 -12.35
C THR A 3 -21.74 -6.44 -13.51
N VAL A 4 -22.49 -5.77 -14.40
CA VAL A 4 -21.90 -5.03 -15.54
C VAL A 4 -21.04 -3.89 -15.02
N ARG A 5 -21.53 -3.09 -14.07
CA ARG A 5 -20.75 -2.00 -13.45
C ARG A 5 -19.48 -2.53 -12.78
N SER A 6 -19.57 -3.66 -12.08
CA SER A 6 -18.42 -4.32 -11.45
C SER A 6 -17.39 -4.78 -12.50
N LEU A 7 -17.82 -5.42 -13.58
CA LEU A 7 -16.92 -5.85 -14.65
C LEU A 7 -16.23 -4.67 -15.35
N VAL A 8 -16.99 -3.61 -15.65
CA VAL A 8 -16.44 -2.37 -16.23
C VAL A 8 -15.45 -1.73 -15.27
N PHE A 9 -15.74 -1.71 -13.97
CA PHE A 9 -14.81 -1.17 -12.97
C PHE A 9 -13.54 -2.04 -12.82
N VAL A 10 -13.66 -3.36 -12.88
CA VAL A 10 -12.50 -4.27 -12.87
C VAL A 10 -11.63 -4.03 -14.10
N ALA A 11 -12.23 -3.88 -15.28
CA ALA A 11 -11.50 -3.50 -16.49
C ALA A 11 -10.82 -2.13 -16.31
N TRP A 12 -11.53 -1.12 -15.80
CA TRP A 12 -10.98 0.19 -15.50
C TRP A 12 -9.78 0.12 -14.55
N LEU A 13 -9.89 -0.66 -13.46
CA LEU A 13 -8.83 -0.84 -12.47
C LEU A 13 -7.55 -1.40 -13.11
N TYR A 14 -7.65 -2.51 -13.83
CA TYR A 14 -6.47 -3.17 -14.41
C TYR A 14 -5.91 -2.43 -15.64
N LEU A 15 -6.77 -1.89 -16.51
CA LEU A 15 -6.33 -1.10 -17.65
C LEU A 15 -5.68 0.21 -17.22
N SER A 16 -6.23 0.89 -16.20
CA SER A 16 -5.61 2.10 -15.66
C SER A 16 -4.28 1.80 -14.98
N MET A 17 -4.16 0.66 -14.28
CA MET A 17 -2.88 0.23 -13.70
C MET A 17 -1.83 0.06 -14.79
N ALA A 18 -2.16 -0.65 -15.88
CA ALA A 18 -1.26 -0.81 -17.02
C ALA A 18 -0.93 0.55 -17.68
N LEU A 19 -1.92 1.40 -17.89
CA LEU A 19 -1.74 2.72 -18.51
C LEU A 19 -0.79 3.61 -17.68
N PHE A 20 -0.99 3.70 -16.36
CA PHE A 20 -0.13 4.50 -15.50
C PHE A 20 1.27 3.89 -15.37
N ALA A 21 1.35 2.57 -15.16
CA ALA A 21 2.62 1.90 -14.95
C ALA A 21 3.49 1.91 -16.22
N VAL A 22 2.90 1.73 -17.41
CA VAL A 22 3.64 1.75 -18.68
C VAL A 22 3.80 3.18 -19.19
N GLY A 23 2.71 3.93 -19.31
CA GLY A 23 2.68 5.26 -19.93
C GLY A 23 3.44 6.32 -19.13
N LEU A 24 3.51 6.19 -17.80
CA LEU A 24 4.28 7.09 -16.94
C LEU A 24 5.59 6.48 -16.43
N SER A 25 6.04 5.36 -17.02
CA SER A 25 7.34 4.75 -16.73
C SER A 25 8.55 5.66 -16.91
N PRO A 26 8.56 6.72 -17.77
CA PRO A 26 9.67 7.68 -17.78
C PRO A 26 9.93 8.36 -16.43
N ALA A 27 8.93 8.43 -15.54
CA ALA A 27 9.11 8.93 -14.17
C ALA A 27 10.11 8.10 -13.34
N LEU A 28 10.40 6.85 -13.74
CA LEU A 28 11.41 6.00 -13.11
C LEU A 28 12.84 6.52 -13.32
N LEU A 29 13.07 7.32 -14.37
CA LEU A 29 14.37 7.97 -14.64
C LEU A 29 14.60 9.19 -13.75
N LEU A 30 13.53 9.79 -13.22
CA LEU A 30 13.57 10.96 -12.33
C LEU A 30 13.81 10.54 -10.87
N PRO A 31 13.99 11.47 -9.90
CA PRO A 31 14.07 11.13 -8.48
C PRO A 31 12.82 10.40 -7.95
N TYR A 32 12.84 9.98 -6.68
CA TYR A 32 11.77 9.14 -6.12
C TYR A 32 10.36 9.79 -6.16
N ARG A 33 10.27 11.12 -6.04
CA ARG A 33 9.00 11.85 -5.90
C ARG A 33 8.06 11.71 -7.11
N PRO A 34 8.52 11.93 -8.35
CA PRO A 34 7.71 11.66 -9.54
C PRO A 34 7.14 10.23 -9.58
N ALA A 35 7.93 9.21 -9.23
CA ALA A 35 7.44 7.84 -9.20
C ALA A 35 6.33 7.65 -8.14
N MET A 36 6.47 8.28 -6.97
CA MET A 36 5.41 8.29 -5.96
C MET A 36 4.16 9.04 -6.43
N TRP A 37 4.30 10.16 -7.15
CA TRP A 37 3.17 10.88 -7.73
C TRP A 37 2.38 10.07 -8.75
N VAL A 38 3.04 9.22 -9.55
CA VAL A 38 2.37 8.28 -10.45
C VAL A 38 1.47 7.33 -9.67
N ILE A 39 1.98 6.71 -8.59
CA ILE A 39 1.21 5.78 -7.75
C ILE A 39 0.01 6.50 -7.10
N ARG A 40 0.21 7.69 -6.54
CA ARG A 40 -0.85 8.51 -5.94
C ARG A 40 -1.90 8.94 -6.96
N GLY A 41 -1.46 9.33 -8.16
CA GLY A 41 -2.32 9.72 -9.26
C GLY A 41 -3.19 8.55 -9.72
N TRP A 42 -2.59 7.38 -9.88
CA TRP A 42 -3.31 6.15 -10.19
C TRP A 42 -4.33 5.81 -9.11
N ALA A 43 -3.97 5.90 -7.82
CA ALA A 43 -4.91 5.64 -6.73
C ALA A 43 -6.14 6.56 -6.79
N LYS A 44 -5.95 7.87 -6.99
CA LYS A 44 -7.05 8.82 -7.17
C LYS A 44 -7.90 8.51 -8.41
N PHE A 45 -7.27 8.06 -9.51
CA PHE A 45 -7.95 7.67 -10.73
C PHE A 45 -8.80 6.39 -10.56
N VAL A 46 -8.33 5.43 -9.76
CA VAL A 46 -9.14 4.28 -9.36
C VAL A 46 -10.34 4.72 -8.53
N LEU A 47 -10.14 5.57 -7.52
CA LEU A 47 -11.25 6.08 -6.69
C LEU A 47 -12.29 6.86 -7.52
N PHE A 48 -11.84 7.60 -8.54
CA PHE A 48 -12.73 8.24 -9.51
C PHE A 48 -13.58 7.21 -10.26
N GLY A 49 -12.96 6.16 -10.81
CA GLY A 49 -13.70 5.08 -11.48
C GLY A 49 -14.65 4.36 -10.54
N LEU A 50 -14.25 4.14 -9.29
CA LEU A 50 -15.08 3.48 -8.28
C LEU A 50 -16.36 4.29 -8.01
N ARG A 51 -16.24 5.62 -7.93
CA ARG A 51 -17.39 6.52 -7.80
C ARG A 51 -18.29 6.51 -9.03
N TRP A 52 -17.74 6.72 -10.22
CA TRP A 52 -18.57 6.98 -11.41
C TRP A 52 -19.05 5.71 -12.11
N ILE A 53 -18.25 4.64 -12.09
CA ILE A 53 -18.59 3.35 -12.72
C ILE A 53 -19.33 2.46 -11.74
N ALA A 54 -18.79 2.26 -10.54
CA ALA A 54 -19.40 1.36 -9.55
C ALA A 54 -20.45 2.06 -8.67
N GLY A 55 -20.46 3.39 -8.60
CA GLY A 55 -21.41 4.14 -7.76
C GLY A 55 -21.01 4.16 -6.28
N VAL A 56 -19.78 3.77 -5.97
CA VAL A 56 -19.29 3.64 -4.60
C VAL A 56 -18.48 4.87 -4.23
N LYS A 57 -18.94 5.61 -3.22
CA LYS A 57 -18.23 6.78 -2.68
C LYS A 57 -17.34 6.34 -1.52
N VAL A 58 -16.05 6.64 -1.62
CA VAL A 58 -15.10 6.48 -0.51
C VAL A 58 -15.09 7.77 0.31
N GLU A 59 -15.32 7.63 1.61
CA GLU A 59 -15.25 8.72 2.58
C GLU A 59 -14.05 8.48 3.49
N PHE A 60 -13.24 9.53 3.69
CA PHE A 60 -12.11 9.48 4.61
C PHE A 60 -12.50 10.19 5.90
N ARG A 61 -12.43 9.48 7.02
CA ARG A 61 -12.71 10.00 8.37
C ARG A 61 -11.45 9.92 9.22
N GLY A 62 -11.33 10.78 10.23
CA GLY A 62 -10.17 10.80 11.12
C GLY A 62 -8.90 11.41 10.51
N LEU A 63 -9.03 12.24 9.46
CA LEU A 63 -7.87 12.84 8.78
C LEU A 63 -7.12 13.85 9.65
N GLU A 64 -7.73 14.35 10.71
CA GLU A 64 -7.10 15.14 11.77
C GLU A 64 -6.05 14.34 12.55
N HIS A 65 -6.15 13.01 12.57
CA HIS A 65 -5.15 12.10 13.15
C HIS A 65 -4.14 11.59 12.11
N ARG A 66 -4.18 12.13 10.89
CA ARG A 66 -3.31 11.67 9.80
C ARG A 66 -1.85 12.01 10.14
N PRO A 67 -0.94 11.03 10.11
CA PRO A 67 0.47 11.27 10.36
C PRO A 67 1.11 12.09 9.22
N ASP A 68 1.90 13.10 9.59
CA ASP A 68 2.69 13.91 8.65
C ASP A 68 4.16 13.46 8.56
N GLY A 69 4.63 12.64 9.50
CA GLY A 69 6.00 12.13 9.57
C GLY A 69 6.07 10.61 9.68
N ALA A 70 7.18 10.14 10.22
CA ALA A 70 7.42 8.72 10.46
C ALA A 70 6.39 8.11 11.43
N THR A 71 5.77 7.01 11.00
CA THR A 71 4.86 6.22 11.84
C THR A 71 4.81 4.79 11.31
N LEU A 72 4.48 3.86 12.20
CA LEU A 72 3.99 2.56 11.83
C LEU A 72 2.46 2.62 11.74
N MET A 73 1.88 2.20 10.62
CA MET A 73 0.43 2.11 10.45
C MET A 73 0.03 0.65 10.30
N ALA A 74 -1.00 0.24 11.03
CA ALA A 74 -1.49 -1.13 11.03
C ALA A 74 -2.97 -1.17 10.65
N GLY A 75 -3.30 -1.94 9.61
CA GLY A 75 -4.68 -2.14 9.17
C GLY A 75 -5.03 -3.60 9.00
N LYS A 76 -6.33 -3.90 8.95
CA LYS A 76 -6.81 -5.18 8.42
C LYS A 76 -6.74 -5.16 6.89
N HIS A 77 -6.62 -6.35 6.29
CA HIS A 77 -6.59 -6.47 4.83
C HIS A 77 -7.75 -7.33 4.37
N GLN A 78 -8.68 -6.76 3.62
CA GLN A 78 -9.86 -7.43 3.09
C GLN A 78 -9.96 -7.27 1.56
N SER A 79 -9.43 -6.18 1.01
CA SER A 79 -9.65 -5.81 -0.39
C SER A 79 -8.45 -5.08 -1.01
N MET A 80 -8.52 -4.84 -2.32
CA MET A 80 -7.54 -3.94 -2.95
C MET A 80 -7.71 -2.48 -2.52
N LEU A 81 -8.91 -2.09 -2.05
CA LEU A 81 -9.17 -0.72 -1.63
C LEU A 81 -8.28 -0.32 -0.44
N ASP A 82 -7.98 -1.25 0.46
CA ASP A 82 -7.13 -1.01 1.64
C ASP A 82 -5.69 -0.64 1.24
N VAL A 83 -5.25 -1.04 0.05
CA VAL A 83 -3.94 -0.65 -0.50
C VAL A 83 -4.04 0.67 -1.26
N ILE A 84 -5.12 0.87 -2.01
CA ILE A 84 -5.30 2.02 -2.91
C ILE A 84 -5.64 3.29 -2.14
N ALA A 85 -6.56 3.21 -1.17
CA ALA A 85 -7.08 4.37 -0.45
C ALA A 85 -5.98 5.12 0.34
N PRO A 86 -5.04 4.46 1.04
CA PRO A 86 -3.95 5.16 1.72
C PRO A 86 -3.06 6.00 0.79
N PHE A 87 -2.81 5.57 -0.45
CA PHE A 87 -2.04 6.37 -1.41
C PHE A 87 -2.74 7.68 -1.81
N ALA A 88 -4.06 7.78 -1.66
CA ALA A 88 -4.80 9.00 -1.98
C ALA A 88 -4.64 10.08 -0.89
N VAL A 89 -4.40 9.69 0.37
CA VAL A 89 -4.46 10.59 1.54
C VAL A 89 -3.15 10.75 2.29
N LEU A 90 -2.33 9.71 2.40
CA LEU A 90 -1.05 9.78 3.12
C LEU A 90 0.02 10.45 2.28
N PRO A 91 0.96 11.23 2.83
CA PRO A 91 1.92 12.01 2.06
C PRO A 91 3.06 11.17 1.45
N ASP A 92 3.60 10.18 2.15
CA ASP A 92 4.67 9.30 1.67
C ASP A 92 4.57 7.89 2.26
N ASN A 93 3.59 7.14 1.76
CA ASN A 93 3.29 5.80 2.22
C ASN A 93 4.33 4.77 1.72
N CYS A 94 4.72 3.84 2.59
CA CYS A 94 5.60 2.72 2.30
C CYS A 94 4.95 1.41 2.76
N PHE A 95 4.49 0.60 1.80
CA PHE A 95 3.88 -0.68 2.11
C PHE A 95 4.92 -1.78 2.38
N ILE A 96 4.57 -2.64 3.33
CA ILE A 96 5.19 -3.95 3.50
C ILE A 96 4.45 -4.95 2.59
N MET A 97 5.16 -5.45 1.58
CA MET A 97 4.58 -6.24 0.50
C MET A 97 5.32 -7.55 0.24
N LYS A 98 4.65 -8.46 -0.47
CA LYS A 98 5.20 -9.76 -0.92
C LYS A 98 6.37 -9.53 -1.88
N LYS A 99 7.52 -10.16 -1.63
CA LYS A 99 8.72 -10.05 -2.49
C LYS A 99 8.44 -10.54 -3.92
N GLU A 100 7.53 -11.47 -4.09
CA GLU A 100 7.10 -12.03 -5.37
C GLU A 100 6.46 -11.00 -6.31
N LEU A 101 6.07 -9.83 -5.79
CA LEU A 101 5.55 -8.73 -6.61
C LEU A 101 6.65 -7.85 -7.21
N MET A 102 7.88 -7.90 -6.68
CA MET A 102 9.00 -7.08 -7.14
C MET A 102 9.47 -7.40 -8.57
N PRO A 103 9.42 -8.66 -9.06
CA PRO A 103 9.77 -8.98 -10.45
C PRO A 103 8.74 -8.53 -11.49
N LEU A 104 7.54 -8.11 -11.08
CA LEU A 104 6.50 -7.70 -12.04
C LEU A 104 6.97 -6.44 -12.81
N PRO A 105 6.97 -6.44 -14.15
CA PRO A 105 7.42 -5.29 -14.92
C PRO A 105 6.52 -4.09 -14.64
N PHE A 106 7.12 -2.89 -14.65
CA PHE A 106 6.51 -1.61 -14.30
C PHE A 106 6.03 -1.52 -12.85
N PHE A 107 5.13 -2.39 -12.39
CA PHE A 107 4.65 -2.42 -11.00
C PHE A 107 5.81 -2.57 -10.01
N GLY A 108 6.62 -3.61 -10.17
CA GLY A 108 7.78 -3.89 -9.34
C GLY A 108 8.86 -2.82 -9.47
N TRP A 109 9.00 -2.20 -10.65
CA TRP A 109 9.94 -1.10 -10.87
C TRP A 109 9.52 0.16 -10.10
N PHE A 110 8.22 0.51 -10.11
CA PHE A 110 7.69 1.58 -9.28
C PHE A 110 7.82 1.26 -7.79
N ALA A 111 7.52 0.03 -7.38
CA ALA A 111 7.70 -0.41 -5.99
C ALA A 111 9.18 -0.30 -5.54
N TRP A 112 10.12 -0.69 -6.41
CA TRP A 112 11.56 -0.55 -6.16
C TRP A 112 11.99 0.92 -6.10
N LYS A 113 11.57 1.74 -7.07
CA LYS A 113 11.88 3.17 -7.14
C LYS A 113 11.38 3.96 -5.93
N THR A 114 10.20 3.59 -5.44
CA THR A 114 9.58 4.16 -4.23
C THR A 114 9.99 3.46 -2.95
N LYS A 115 10.96 2.53 -3.04
CA LYS A 115 11.60 1.84 -1.92
C LYS A 115 10.58 1.17 -0.98
N MET A 116 9.59 0.49 -1.55
CA MET A 116 8.64 -0.33 -0.78
C MET A 116 9.37 -1.45 -0.05
N ILE A 117 8.83 -1.91 1.08
CA ILE A 117 9.46 -2.94 1.91
C ILE A 117 9.02 -4.31 1.38
N ALA A 118 9.93 -5.01 0.72
CA ALA A 118 9.66 -6.37 0.21
C ALA A 118 10.03 -7.42 1.26
N VAL A 119 9.11 -8.35 1.52
CA VAL A 119 9.29 -9.42 2.51
C VAL A 119 9.22 -10.79 1.84
N ASP A 120 10.29 -11.56 2.01
CA ASP A 120 10.37 -12.97 1.62
C ASP A 120 9.79 -13.84 2.74
N ARG A 121 8.49 -14.13 2.67
CA ARG A 121 7.80 -14.80 3.78
C ARG A 121 8.23 -16.24 3.99
N SER A 122 8.87 -16.84 2.99
CA SER A 122 9.46 -18.19 3.09
C SER A 122 10.72 -18.23 3.97
N ALA A 123 11.36 -17.08 4.22
CA ALA A 123 12.62 -16.99 4.93
C ALA A 123 12.48 -16.86 6.46
N HIS A 124 11.28 -17.02 7.02
CA HIS A 124 10.98 -17.03 8.46
C HIS A 124 11.71 -15.92 9.26
N ALA A 125 12.63 -16.29 10.15
CA ALA A 125 13.34 -15.34 11.02
C ALA A 125 14.20 -14.34 10.24
N LYS A 126 14.75 -14.74 9.08
CA LYS A 126 15.51 -13.83 8.20
C LYS A 126 14.56 -12.79 7.58
N ALA A 127 13.37 -13.20 7.18
CA ALA A 127 12.33 -12.31 6.67
C ALA A 127 12.01 -11.18 7.65
N LEU A 128 11.88 -11.52 8.94
CA LEU A 128 11.60 -10.57 10.01
C LEU A 128 12.75 -9.56 10.18
N LYS A 129 14.00 -10.04 10.25
CA LYS A 129 15.18 -9.17 10.36
C LYS A 129 15.32 -8.23 9.18
N ASP A 130 15.13 -8.74 7.95
CA ASP A 130 15.21 -7.94 6.73
C ASP A 130 14.08 -6.91 6.63
N MET A 131 12.87 -7.27 7.03
CA MET A 131 11.72 -6.37 7.10
C MET A 131 12.00 -5.22 8.08
N VAL A 132 12.45 -5.53 9.29
CA VAL A 132 12.78 -4.54 10.33
C VAL A 132 13.91 -3.61 9.88
N LYS A 133 14.97 -4.16 9.27
CA LYS A 133 16.08 -3.38 8.70
C LYS A 133 15.59 -2.39 7.63
N GLN A 134 14.76 -2.84 6.69
CA GLN A 134 14.21 -1.99 5.65
C GLN A 134 13.29 -0.92 6.25
N ALA A 135 12.44 -1.30 7.21
CA ALA A 135 11.53 -0.40 7.91
C ALA A 135 12.29 0.70 8.66
N ARG A 136 13.38 0.38 9.36
CA ARG A 136 14.23 1.38 10.02
C ARG A 136 14.75 2.43 9.05
N ALA A 137 15.19 2.00 7.87
CA ALA A 137 15.65 2.92 6.82
C ALA A 137 14.51 3.83 6.30
N ARG A 138 13.28 3.32 6.19
CA ARG A 138 12.11 4.15 5.79
C ARG A 138 11.66 5.09 6.89
N ASN A 139 11.76 4.65 8.15
CA ASN A 139 11.44 5.45 9.32
C ASN A 139 12.38 6.66 9.43
N ALA A 140 13.68 6.44 9.20
CA ALA A 140 14.67 7.52 9.14
C ALA A 140 14.43 8.51 7.98
N GLU A 141 13.74 8.09 6.91
CA GLU A 141 13.29 8.96 5.81
C GLU A 141 11.99 9.74 6.16
N GLY A 142 11.43 9.56 7.37
CA GLY A 142 10.19 10.24 7.79
C GLY A 142 8.91 9.64 7.20
N ARG A 143 8.95 8.39 6.70
CA ARG A 143 7.87 7.80 5.92
C ARG A 143 6.84 7.08 6.77
N GLN A 144 5.59 7.04 6.28
CA GLN A 144 4.54 6.26 6.91
C GLN A 144 4.62 4.80 6.46
N ILE A 145 5.04 3.89 7.34
CA ILE A 145 5.17 2.47 7.02
C ILE A 145 3.84 1.78 7.27
N LEU A 146 3.24 1.16 6.24
CA LEU A 146 1.95 0.49 6.35
C LEU A 146 2.14 -1.04 6.30
N ILE A 147 1.65 -1.71 7.33
CA ILE A 147 1.60 -3.17 7.41
C ILE A 147 0.16 -3.66 7.59
N PHE A 148 -0.13 -4.78 6.95
CA PHE A 148 -1.30 -5.61 7.25
C PHE A 148 -0.84 -6.81 8.09
N PRO A 149 -1.06 -6.83 9.41
CA PRO A 149 -0.45 -7.82 10.30
C PRO A 149 -0.90 -9.26 10.04
N GLU A 150 -2.03 -9.46 9.36
CA GLU A 150 -2.54 -10.77 8.92
C GLU A 150 -1.69 -11.37 7.78
N GLY A 151 -0.96 -10.51 7.06
CA GLY A 151 -0.13 -10.87 5.92
C GLY A 151 -0.93 -11.23 4.66
N THR A 152 -2.18 -11.66 4.75
CA THR A 152 -3.04 -11.94 3.60
C THR A 152 -4.36 -11.19 3.74
N ARG A 153 -5.16 -11.18 2.67
CA ARG A 153 -6.53 -10.73 2.75
C ARG A 153 -7.36 -11.74 3.55
N ALA A 154 -8.21 -11.25 4.44
CA ALA A 154 -9.17 -12.00 5.21
C ALA A 154 -10.59 -11.65 4.76
N GLU A 155 -11.51 -12.61 4.86
CA GLU A 155 -12.92 -12.36 4.60
C GLU A 155 -13.53 -11.43 5.66
N VAL A 156 -14.69 -10.86 5.33
CA VAL A 156 -15.43 -10.03 6.27
C VAL A 156 -15.89 -10.88 7.45
N GLY A 157 -15.54 -10.46 8.67
CA GLY A 157 -15.88 -11.18 9.90
C GLY A 157 -14.93 -12.32 10.27
N ALA A 158 -13.87 -12.57 9.50
CA ALA A 158 -12.87 -13.56 9.84
C ALA A 158 -12.18 -13.25 11.19
N ALA A 159 -11.84 -14.30 11.94
CA ALA A 159 -11.07 -14.17 13.16
C ALA A 159 -9.67 -13.60 12.85
N PRO A 160 -9.14 -12.70 13.70
CA PRO A 160 -7.83 -12.09 13.46
C PRO A 160 -6.70 -13.13 13.59
N ASP A 161 -5.76 -13.11 12.65
CA ASP A 161 -4.55 -13.95 12.66
C ASP A 161 -3.30 -13.06 12.54
N TYR A 162 -3.04 -12.29 13.61
CA TYR A 162 -1.94 -11.33 13.62
C TYR A 162 -0.58 -12.01 13.76
N LYS A 163 0.30 -11.79 12.79
CA LYS A 163 1.66 -12.32 12.78
C LYS A 163 2.59 -11.48 13.66
N PRO A 164 3.66 -12.05 14.24
CA PRO A 164 4.56 -11.35 15.18
C PRO A 164 5.35 -10.18 14.53
N GLY A 165 5.31 -10.05 13.20
CA GLY A 165 6.00 -8.98 12.47
C GLY A 165 5.62 -7.57 12.92
N ILE A 166 4.34 -7.33 13.24
CA ILE A 166 3.90 -6.01 13.73
C ILE A 166 4.55 -5.66 15.07
N ALA A 167 4.61 -6.61 16.01
CA ALA A 167 5.18 -6.38 17.34
C ALA A 167 6.69 -6.14 17.27
N ALA A 168 7.39 -6.83 16.36
CA ALA A 168 8.80 -6.61 16.11
C ALA A 168 9.08 -5.21 15.53
N LEU A 169 8.27 -4.76 14.56
CA LEU A 169 8.39 -3.42 13.99
C LEU A 169 8.12 -2.35 15.04
N TYR A 170 7.03 -2.48 15.81
CA TYR A 170 6.67 -1.50 16.83
C TYR A 170 7.79 -1.32 17.87
N ARG A 171 8.40 -2.42 18.31
CA ARG A 171 9.51 -2.38 19.28
C ARG A 171 10.78 -1.76 18.73
N ASP A 172 11.06 -1.94 17.44
CA ASP A 172 12.34 -1.57 16.84
C ASP A 172 12.38 -0.14 16.28
N LEU A 173 11.23 0.35 15.81
CA LEU A 173 11.12 1.64 15.12
C LEU A 173 10.98 2.84 16.06
N ASP A 174 10.58 2.63 17.32
CA ASP A 174 10.35 3.67 18.32
C ASP A 174 9.47 4.83 17.82
N VAL A 175 8.36 4.47 17.14
CA VAL A 175 7.37 5.42 16.61
C VAL A 175 5.95 4.99 16.97
N PRO A 176 4.97 5.91 16.97
CA PRO A 176 3.57 5.57 17.16
C PRO A 176 3.09 4.53 16.16
N CYS A 177 2.27 3.59 16.65
CA CYS A 177 1.50 2.67 15.83
C CYS A 177 0.08 3.21 15.62
N THR A 178 -0.20 3.74 14.43
CA THR A 178 -1.49 4.35 14.07
C THR A 178 -2.40 3.29 13.43
N PRO A 179 -3.53 2.93 14.06
CA PRO A 179 -4.47 2.00 13.44
C PRO A 179 -5.19 2.65 12.26
N ILE A 180 -5.41 1.88 11.19
CA ILE A 180 -6.26 2.29 10.06
C ILE A 180 -7.29 1.20 9.76
N ALA A 181 -8.46 1.60 9.26
CA ALA A 181 -9.52 0.70 8.83
C ALA A 181 -10.07 1.18 7.48
N THR A 182 -10.54 0.24 6.66
CA THR A 182 -11.16 0.47 5.36
C THR A 182 -12.49 -0.25 5.31
#